data_AF-A0A7Z7FES6-F1
#
_entry.id   AF-A0A7Z7FES6-F1
#
_cell.length_a   1.000
_cell.length_b   1.000
_cell.length_c   1.000
_cell.angle_alpha   90.00
_cell.angle_beta   90.00
_cell.angle_gamma   90.00
#
_symmetry.space_group_name_H-M   'P 1'
#
loop_
_entity.id
_entity.type
_entity.pdbx_description
1 polymer ?
#
loop_
_entity_poly.entity_id
_entity_poly.type
_entity_poly.pdbx_seq_one_letter_code
_entity_poly.pdbx_strand_id
1 'polypeptide(L)'
;MDYKISIVYVAFVSMCLLVSGCSGPEITTEITANHALSYKYANLTLTLAPETVHVSELSNLQLSLKNEGEYPINVDRFRHQCNYKIMYADGWDVEYESMPMCLPIRDDSLIEIMPGESYTVNVDDAGHWQGQLRKGNQSIAVVYYPSDSSYTTHKFWTGKLRSNNISYISEGVKNESQETIEGNVIFNGTIQVGDGYLVNDLIFNVNYVSVGTKYATIAVYQGEERIEEIKIYEGETHIVYSENNPRIALKLIDTFEGGSSSGNFSITVENSNLPVHDGGIIDGGFYAMYLND
;
A
#
# COMPACT_ATOMS: atom_id res chain seq x y z
N MET A 1 32.76 -59.77 68.13
CA MET A 1 31.37 -59.51 67.70
C MET A 1 31.46 -59.11 66.25
N ASP A 2 31.12 -60.08 65.41
CA ASP A 2 31.45 -60.12 64.00
C ASP A 2 30.58 -59.21 63.16
N TYR A 3 31.27 -58.55 62.23
CA TYR A 3 30.73 -57.96 61.02
C TYR A 3 30.19 -59.08 60.12
N LYS A 4 28.88 -59.04 59.78
CA LYS A 4 28.33 -59.35 58.44
C LYS A 4 26.79 -59.43 58.49
N ILE A 5 26.17 -58.88 57.44
CA ILE A 5 24.73 -58.90 57.09
C ILE A 5 23.94 -57.82 57.87
N SER A 6 23.48 -56.69 57.30
CA SER A 6 22.85 -56.51 55.98
C SER A 6 23.31 -55.22 55.28
N ILE A 7 24.28 -55.37 54.41
CA ILE A 7 24.36 -54.65 53.13
C ILE A 7 23.08 -55.01 52.37
N VAL A 8 22.12 -54.07 52.23
CA VAL A 8 21.13 -54.00 51.12
C VAL A 8 20.15 -52.82 51.26
N TYR A 9 19.93 -52.19 52.43
CA TYR A 9 18.86 -51.19 52.57
C TYR A 9 19.25 -49.70 52.70
N VAL A 10 20.54 -49.34 52.59
CA VAL A 10 20.98 -47.91 52.64
C VAL A 10 21.42 -47.38 51.26
N ALA A 11 21.56 -48.25 50.26
CA ALA A 11 22.00 -47.85 48.92
C ALA A 11 20.87 -47.36 47.99
N PHE A 12 19.59 -47.46 48.38
CA PHE A 12 18.46 -47.09 47.50
C PHE A 12 17.83 -45.72 47.77
N VAL A 13 18.27 -44.99 48.80
CA VAL A 13 17.84 -43.60 49.05
C VAL A 13 18.92 -42.58 48.67
N SER A 14 20.13 -43.04 48.34
CA SER A 14 21.23 -42.17 47.86
C SER A 14 21.32 -42.07 46.33
N MET A 15 20.33 -42.56 45.59
CA MET A 15 20.35 -42.63 44.11
C MET A 15 19.17 -41.89 43.45
N CYS A 16 18.58 -40.90 44.15
CA CYS A 16 17.56 -39.98 43.61
C CYS A 16 17.94 -38.48 43.70
N LEU A 17 19.21 -38.15 43.97
CA LEU A 17 19.70 -36.75 43.98
C LEU A 17 20.83 -36.47 42.97
N LEU A 18 21.01 -37.34 41.97
CA LEU A 18 21.99 -37.13 40.91
C LEU A 18 21.38 -37.42 39.53
N VAL A 19 20.25 -36.77 39.23
CA VAL A 19 19.83 -36.49 37.85
C VAL A 19 19.17 -35.10 37.80
N SER A 20 19.97 -34.05 37.91
CA SER A 20 19.64 -32.78 37.26
C SER A 20 20.86 -32.40 36.44
N GLY A 21 20.70 -32.50 35.12
CA GLY A 21 21.73 -32.20 34.15
C GLY A 21 22.27 -30.78 34.30
N CYS A 22 23.50 -30.62 33.82
CA CYS A 22 24.19 -29.37 33.53
C CYS A 22 23.44 -28.10 33.98
N SER A 23 23.82 -27.60 35.15
CA SER A 23 23.88 -26.17 35.37
C SER A 23 24.81 -25.56 34.32
N GLY A 24 24.25 -25.28 33.14
CA GLY A 24 24.73 -24.16 32.35
C GLY A 24 24.73 -22.93 33.25
N PRO A 25 25.63 -21.94 33.02
CA PRO A 25 25.60 -20.73 33.81
C PRO A 25 24.17 -20.19 33.76
N GLU A 26 23.50 -20.13 34.92
CA GLU A 26 22.38 -19.23 35.09
C GLU A 26 22.91 -17.86 34.71
N ILE A 27 22.61 -17.45 33.49
CA ILE A 27 22.64 -16.05 33.10
C ILE A 27 21.39 -15.45 33.74
N THR A 28 21.38 -15.41 35.08
CA THR A 28 20.67 -14.41 35.87
C THR A 28 21.50 -13.14 35.83
N THR A 29 21.80 -12.67 34.63
CA THR A 29 21.98 -11.24 34.46
C THR A 29 20.57 -10.69 34.32
N GLU A 30 19.97 -10.35 35.46
CA GLU A 30 19.36 -9.03 35.54
C GLU A 30 20.46 -8.06 35.06
N ILE A 31 20.50 -7.82 33.76
CA ILE A 31 21.19 -6.66 33.23
C ILE A 31 20.30 -5.50 33.66
N THR A 32 20.45 -5.10 34.93
CA THR A 32 20.26 -3.71 35.33
C THR A 32 21.33 -2.92 34.57
N ALA A 33 21.07 -2.71 33.28
CA ALA A 33 21.82 -1.80 32.46
C ALA A 33 21.56 -0.40 33.02
N ASN A 34 22.41 0.03 33.96
CA ASN A 34 22.61 1.43 34.31
C ASN A 34 23.23 2.25 33.15
N HIS A 35 23.23 1.69 31.93
CA HIS A 35 23.52 2.39 30.70
C HIS A 35 22.27 2.38 29.83
N ALA A 36 21.84 3.57 29.41
CA ALA A 36 20.81 3.74 28.40
C ALA A 36 21.15 2.88 27.18
N LEU A 37 20.36 1.83 26.91
CA LEU A 37 20.35 1.14 25.63
C LEU A 37 20.22 2.21 24.54
N SER A 38 21.31 2.45 23.82
CA SER A 38 21.33 3.39 22.73
C SER A 38 20.63 2.72 21.56
N TYR A 39 19.32 2.93 21.44
CA TYR A 39 18.47 2.52 20.31
C TYR A 39 19.04 2.96 18.94
N LYS A 40 20.02 3.86 18.91
CA LYS A 40 20.78 4.25 17.71
C LYS A 40 21.66 3.13 17.12
N TYR A 41 21.87 2.02 17.84
CA TYR A 41 22.55 0.81 17.34
C TYR A 41 21.60 -0.35 17.05
N ALA A 42 20.30 -0.07 16.94
CA ALA A 42 19.31 -1.06 16.59
C ALA A 42 19.59 -1.64 15.20
N ASN A 43 19.98 -2.91 15.16
CA ASN A 43 20.08 -3.66 13.92
C ASN A 43 18.73 -4.34 13.67
N LEU A 44 17.84 -3.63 12.98
CA LEU A 44 16.49 -4.10 12.66
C LEU A 44 16.36 -4.34 11.16
N THR A 45 15.78 -5.47 10.79
CA THR A 45 15.46 -5.81 9.40
C THR A 45 13.96 -5.88 9.21
N LEU A 46 13.45 -5.18 8.19
CA LEU A 46 12.05 -5.23 7.78
C LEU A 46 11.92 -6.11 6.54
N THR A 47 11.02 -7.09 6.58
CA THR A 47 10.80 -8.03 5.48
C THR A 47 9.32 -8.08 5.13
N LEU A 48 9.02 -8.00 3.83
CA LEU A 48 7.69 -8.16 3.27
C LEU A 48 7.64 -9.47 2.49
N ALA A 49 6.64 -10.28 2.77
CA ALA A 49 6.46 -11.60 2.16
C ALA A 49 5.01 -11.82 1.72
N PRO A 50 4.75 -12.68 0.71
CA PRO A 50 5.74 -13.35 -0.15
C PRO A 50 6.41 -12.41 -1.17
N GLU A 51 7.50 -12.87 -1.80
CA GLU A 51 8.23 -12.10 -2.84
C GLU A 51 7.39 -11.82 -4.10
N THR A 52 6.38 -12.64 -4.36
CA THR A 52 5.44 -12.46 -5.47
C THR A 52 4.04 -12.79 -4.99
N VAL A 53 3.07 -11.94 -5.35
CA VAL A 53 1.67 -12.08 -4.92
C VAL A 53 0.72 -11.67 -6.04
N HIS A 54 -0.44 -12.32 -6.18
CA HIS A 54 -1.51 -11.84 -7.05
C HIS A 54 -2.31 -10.72 -6.36
N VAL A 55 -2.88 -9.79 -7.13
CA VAL A 55 -3.71 -8.69 -6.56
C VAL A 55 -4.90 -9.22 -5.73
N SER A 56 -5.41 -10.41 -6.05
CA SER A 56 -6.47 -11.07 -5.28
C SER A 56 -6.00 -11.67 -3.95
N GLU A 57 -4.69 -11.78 -3.74
CA GLU A 57 -4.05 -12.44 -2.59
C GLU A 57 -3.31 -11.44 -1.70
N LEU A 58 -3.54 -10.16 -1.91
CA LEU A 58 -2.89 -9.06 -1.24
C LEU A 58 -3.15 -9.03 0.27
N SER A 59 -4.30 -9.53 0.71
CA SER A 59 -4.63 -9.80 2.11
C SER A 59 -3.68 -10.77 2.80
N ASN A 60 -2.91 -11.56 2.03
CA ASN A 60 -1.97 -12.55 2.54
C ASN A 60 -0.56 -11.98 2.77
N LEU A 61 -0.33 -10.68 2.49
CA LEU A 61 0.96 -10.07 2.74
C LEU A 61 1.29 -10.09 4.23
N GLN A 62 2.54 -10.43 4.54
CA GLN A 62 3.08 -10.44 5.90
C GLN A 62 4.26 -9.49 6.00
N LEU A 63 4.22 -8.64 7.03
CA LEU A 63 5.28 -7.73 7.38
C LEU A 63 5.97 -8.23 8.65
N SER A 64 7.28 -8.43 8.57
CA SER A 64 8.08 -8.93 9.69
C SER A 64 9.19 -7.95 10.04
N LEU A 65 9.30 -7.61 11.32
CA LEU A 65 10.42 -6.85 11.88
C LEU A 65 11.27 -7.76 12.74
N LYS A 66 12.52 -7.97 12.35
CA LYS A 66 13.46 -8.82 13.04
C LYS A 66 14.54 -8.02 13.75
N ASN A 67 14.83 -8.37 14.99
CA ASN A 67 15.96 -7.84 15.74
C ASN A 67 17.22 -8.67 15.46
N GLU A 68 18.10 -8.15 14.61
CA GLU A 68 19.41 -8.73 14.29
C GLU A 68 20.52 -8.17 15.21
N GLY A 69 20.15 -7.42 16.25
CA GLY A 69 21.06 -6.85 17.23
C GLY A 69 21.30 -7.77 18.41
N GLU A 70 22.14 -7.30 19.35
CA GLU A 70 22.53 -8.07 20.54
C GLU A 70 21.67 -7.80 21.77
N TYR A 71 20.76 -6.80 21.69
CA TYR A 71 19.96 -6.35 22.84
C TYR A 71 18.47 -6.30 22.53
N PRO A 72 17.60 -6.48 23.55
CA PRO A 72 16.16 -6.25 23.41
C PRO A 72 15.85 -4.82 22.97
N ILE A 73 14.78 -4.66 22.20
CA ILE A 73 14.37 -3.35 21.68
C ILE A 73 12.87 -3.18 21.68
N ASN A 74 12.40 -2.06 22.21
CA ASN A 74 11.00 -1.66 22.08
C ASN A 74 10.76 -0.98 20.74
N VAL A 75 9.72 -1.42 20.03
CA VAL A 75 9.28 -0.85 18.76
C VAL A 75 7.79 -0.53 18.84
N ASP A 76 7.35 0.45 18.04
CA ASP A 76 5.94 0.79 17.92
C ASP A 76 5.22 -0.27 17.07
N ARG A 77 4.13 -0.84 17.58
CA ARG A 77 3.35 -1.88 16.89
C ARG A 77 2.89 -1.40 15.53
N PHE A 78 2.92 -2.28 14.54
CA PHE A 78 2.52 -1.94 13.18
C PHE A 78 1.06 -1.47 13.13
N ARG A 79 0.84 -0.28 12.59
CA ARG A 79 -0.44 0.37 12.39
C ARG A 79 -0.48 0.93 10.97
N HIS A 80 -1.31 0.33 10.12
CA HIS A 80 -1.41 0.67 8.70
C HIS A 80 -1.68 2.16 8.53
N GLN A 81 -0.95 2.80 7.60
CA GLN A 81 -0.98 4.23 7.29
C GLN A 81 -0.62 5.18 8.44
N CYS A 82 -0.30 4.68 9.63
CA CYS A 82 0.16 5.49 10.75
C CYS A 82 1.66 5.47 10.91
N ASN A 83 2.21 4.27 11.09
CA ASN A 83 3.63 4.09 11.26
C ASN A 83 4.22 3.12 10.23
N TYR A 84 3.42 2.63 9.30
CA TYR A 84 3.92 2.06 8.06
C TYR A 84 2.99 2.35 6.89
N LYS A 85 3.56 2.38 5.68
CA LYS A 85 2.80 2.53 4.42
C LYS A 85 3.42 1.71 3.30
N ILE A 86 2.62 1.41 2.28
CA ILE A 86 3.05 0.73 1.06
C ILE A 86 3.51 1.78 0.05
N MET A 87 4.64 1.50 -0.61
CA MET A 87 5.22 2.35 -1.64
C MET A 87 5.54 1.53 -2.87
N TYR A 88 5.42 2.14 -4.04
CA TYR A 88 5.95 1.60 -5.28
C TYR A 88 7.49 1.62 -5.29
N ALA A 89 8.09 0.79 -6.15
CA ALA A 89 9.53 0.69 -6.31
C ALA A 89 10.16 1.96 -6.91
N ASP A 90 9.39 2.74 -7.66
CA ASP A 90 9.80 4.06 -8.17
C ASP A 90 9.71 5.18 -7.13
N GLY A 91 9.32 4.86 -5.89
CA GLY A 91 9.33 5.76 -4.76
C GLY A 91 8.04 6.53 -4.54
N TRP A 92 7.02 6.34 -5.38
CA TRP A 92 5.70 6.91 -5.15
C TRP A 92 4.94 6.14 -4.07
N ASP A 93 4.17 6.88 -3.27
CA ASP A 93 3.26 6.27 -2.31
C ASP A 93 2.09 5.61 -3.06
N VAL A 94 1.59 4.50 -2.51
CA VAL A 94 0.26 4.03 -2.89
C VAL A 94 -0.75 5.05 -2.36
N GLU A 95 -1.65 5.52 -3.21
CA GLU A 95 -2.69 6.45 -2.78
C GLU A 95 -3.76 5.71 -1.96
N TYR A 96 -4.17 6.34 -0.87
CA TYR A 96 -5.17 5.80 0.05
C TYR A 96 -6.38 6.71 0.05
N GLU A 97 -7.58 6.12 -0.01
CA GLU A 97 -8.83 6.88 -0.04
C GLU A 97 -9.13 7.61 1.28
N SER A 98 -8.52 7.16 2.38
CA SER A 98 -8.62 7.79 3.67
C SER A 98 -7.36 7.53 4.47
N MET A 99 -6.99 8.46 5.36
CA MET A 99 -5.95 8.25 6.37
C MET A 99 -6.60 8.04 7.74
N PRO A 100 -6.28 6.96 8.47
CA PRO A 100 -6.78 6.76 9.82
C PRO A 100 -6.22 7.81 10.78
N MET A 101 -6.96 8.06 11.86
CA MET A 101 -6.47 8.91 12.94
C MET A 101 -5.36 8.18 13.72
N CYS A 102 -4.13 8.66 13.61
CA CYS A 102 -2.98 8.04 14.24
C CYS A 102 -2.76 8.56 15.66
N LEU A 103 -2.99 7.67 16.63
CA LEU A 103 -2.77 8.00 18.04
C LEU A 103 -1.27 8.06 18.39
N PRO A 104 -0.84 8.96 19.28
CA PRO A 104 0.54 9.00 19.78
C PRO A 104 0.94 7.68 20.47
N ILE A 105 2.24 7.38 20.44
CA ILE A 105 2.79 6.14 21.03
C ILE A 105 2.58 6.15 22.55
N ARG A 106 2.03 5.07 23.07
CA ARG A 106 1.84 4.80 24.50
C ARG A 106 2.48 3.46 24.87
N ASP A 107 2.58 3.16 26.16
CA ASP A 107 3.19 1.91 26.64
C ASP A 107 2.53 0.65 26.06
N ASP A 108 1.21 0.69 25.88
CA ASP A 108 0.42 -0.40 25.25
C ASP A 108 0.63 -0.54 23.73
N SER A 109 1.20 0.49 23.10
CA SER A 109 1.50 0.54 21.68
C SER A 109 2.89 -0.02 21.37
N LEU A 110 3.71 -0.28 22.40
CA LEU A 110 5.05 -0.84 22.24
C LEU A 110 5.02 -2.37 22.30
N ILE A 111 6.01 -2.97 21.65
CA ILE A 111 6.36 -4.38 21.79
C ILE A 111 7.88 -4.48 21.91
N GLU A 112 8.34 -5.28 22.87
CA GLU A 112 9.76 -5.62 23.01
C GLU A 112 10.08 -6.81 22.11
N ILE A 113 11.14 -6.70 21.32
CA ILE A 113 11.64 -7.78 20.44
C ILE A 113 13.02 -8.20 20.94
N MET A 114 13.15 -9.47 21.32
CA MET A 114 14.43 -10.02 21.79
C MET A 114 15.41 -10.23 20.63
N PRO A 115 16.73 -10.31 20.89
CA PRO A 115 17.73 -10.67 19.88
C PRO A 115 17.36 -11.96 19.12
N GLY A 116 17.33 -11.89 17.80
CA GLY A 116 16.94 -12.98 16.90
C GLY A 116 15.43 -13.19 16.74
N GLU A 117 14.61 -12.54 17.56
CA GLU A 117 13.15 -12.64 17.49
C GLU A 117 12.59 -11.77 16.35
N SER A 118 11.42 -12.16 15.85
CA SER A 118 10.69 -11.42 14.82
C SER A 118 9.27 -11.13 15.28
N TYR A 119 8.85 -9.89 15.10
CA TYR A 119 7.46 -9.48 15.24
C TYR A 119 6.82 -9.42 13.85
N THR A 120 5.80 -10.25 13.63
CA THR A 120 5.13 -10.37 12.33
C THR A 120 3.65 -10.04 12.44
N VAL A 121 3.14 -9.32 11.44
CA VAL A 121 1.70 -9.05 11.27
C VAL A 121 1.30 -9.37 9.83
N ASN A 122 0.03 -9.67 9.62
CA ASN A 122 -0.55 -9.54 8.29
C ASN A 122 -0.66 -8.05 7.97
N VAL A 123 -0.30 -7.67 6.75
CA VAL A 123 -0.52 -6.32 6.26
C VAL A 123 -2.02 -6.12 6.14
N ASP A 124 -2.53 -5.13 6.86
CA ASP A 124 -3.94 -4.80 6.81
C ASP A 124 -4.29 -4.32 5.40
N ASP A 125 -5.27 -4.97 4.79
CA ASP A 125 -5.71 -4.68 3.44
C ASP A 125 -7.04 -3.92 3.40
N ALA A 126 -7.80 -3.90 4.50
CA ALA A 126 -9.19 -3.46 4.72
C ALA A 126 -9.92 -2.76 3.54
N GLY A 127 -9.90 -3.34 2.34
CA GLY A 127 -10.39 -2.74 1.10
C GLY A 127 -9.66 -1.49 0.57
N HIS A 128 -8.54 -1.05 1.15
CA HIS A 128 -8.03 0.32 0.94
C HIS A 128 -6.96 0.50 -0.15
N TRP A 129 -6.59 -0.57 -0.86
CA TRP A 129 -5.64 -0.50 -1.99
C TRP A 129 -6.10 -1.29 -3.21
N GLN A 130 -7.17 -2.09 -3.11
CA GLN A 130 -7.86 -2.62 -4.28
C GLN A 130 -8.40 -1.44 -5.09
N GLY A 131 -7.98 -1.33 -6.35
CA GLY A 131 -8.32 -0.19 -7.19
C GLY A 131 -7.47 1.06 -6.99
N GLN A 132 -6.42 1.04 -6.15
CA GLN A 132 -5.36 2.06 -6.08
C GLN A 132 -4.01 1.55 -6.61
N LEU A 133 -3.96 0.25 -6.90
CA LEU A 133 -2.81 -0.42 -7.48
C LEU A 133 -2.74 -0.22 -8.99
N ARG A 134 -1.55 0.15 -9.48
CA ARG A 134 -1.23 0.17 -10.91
C ARG A 134 -1.43 -1.22 -11.54
N LYS A 135 -1.93 -1.27 -12.78
CA LYS A 135 -2.06 -2.53 -13.51
C LYS A 135 -0.69 -3.09 -13.95
N GLY A 136 -0.68 -4.40 -14.20
CA GLY A 136 0.49 -5.13 -14.67
C GLY A 136 1.39 -5.65 -13.55
N ASN A 137 2.60 -6.06 -13.94
CA ASN A 137 3.63 -6.50 -13.00
C ASN A 137 4.35 -5.27 -12.43
N GLN A 138 4.15 -5.04 -11.15
CA GLN A 138 4.64 -3.86 -10.46
C GLN A 138 5.36 -4.31 -9.19
N SER A 139 6.24 -3.44 -8.68
CA SER A 139 6.97 -3.74 -7.46
C SER A 139 6.62 -2.77 -6.35
N ILE A 140 6.41 -3.31 -5.15
CA ILE A 140 6.04 -2.57 -3.94
C ILE A 140 6.96 -2.95 -2.77
N ALA A 141 7.06 -2.06 -1.80
CA ALA A 141 7.71 -2.27 -0.51
C ALA A 141 6.91 -1.58 0.59
N VAL A 142 7.19 -1.95 1.84
CA VAL A 142 6.67 -1.24 3.01
C VAL A 142 7.76 -0.36 3.59
N VAL A 143 7.38 0.85 3.99
CA VAL A 143 8.22 1.74 4.79
C VAL A 143 7.63 1.89 6.17
N TYR A 144 8.41 1.57 7.19
CA TYR A 144 8.07 1.67 8.62
C TYR A 144 8.81 2.84 9.26
N TYR A 145 8.07 3.65 10.01
CA TYR A 145 8.52 4.85 10.71
C TYR A 145 7.62 5.08 11.93
N PRO A 146 8.12 4.94 13.18
CA PRO A 146 7.35 5.22 14.39
C PRO A 146 6.85 6.67 14.39
N SER A 147 5.71 6.91 15.03
CA SER A 147 5.20 8.29 15.19
C SER A 147 6.19 9.16 15.95
N ASP A 148 6.34 10.41 15.52
CA ASP A 148 7.17 11.42 16.19
C ASP A 148 6.56 11.88 17.53
N SER A 149 5.31 11.52 17.82
CA SER A 149 4.61 11.86 19.06
C SER A 149 4.46 10.66 20.00
N SER A 150 4.85 10.85 21.25
CA SER A 150 4.80 9.78 22.27
C SER A 150 4.44 10.32 23.65
N TYR A 151 3.65 9.56 24.40
CA TYR A 151 3.32 9.75 25.82
C TYR A 151 3.87 8.61 26.70
N THR A 152 4.79 7.81 26.17
CA THR A 152 5.47 6.72 26.89
C THR A 152 6.69 7.23 27.65
N THR A 153 7.01 6.58 28.77
CA THR A 153 8.28 6.76 29.49
C THR A 153 9.34 5.75 29.07
N HIS A 154 8.96 4.72 28.31
CA HIS A 154 9.85 3.69 27.82
C HIS A 154 10.68 4.22 26.65
N LYS A 155 11.95 3.81 26.58
CA LYS A 155 12.78 4.05 25.39
C LYS A 155 12.38 3.06 24.31
N PHE A 156 12.20 3.57 23.10
CA PHE A 156 11.86 2.80 21.91
C PHE A 156 12.69 3.27 20.72
N TRP A 157 12.69 2.47 19.66
CA TRP A 157 13.39 2.77 18.42
C TRP A 157 12.72 3.92 17.65
N THR A 158 13.51 4.87 17.15
CA THR A 158 13.03 6.02 16.35
C THR A 158 13.87 6.15 15.08
N GLY A 159 13.46 5.43 14.04
CA GLY A 159 14.12 5.47 12.74
C GLY A 159 13.15 5.20 11.59
N LYS A 160 13.71 5.00 10.40
CA LYS A 160 12.95 4.64 9.20
C LYS A 160 13.57 3.40 8.56
N LEU A 161 12.74 2.40 8.30
CA LEU A 161 13.12 1.17 7.62
C LEU A 161 12.29 0.99 6.35
N ARG A 162 12.91 0.41 5.33
CA ARG A 162 12.23 -0.02 4.11
C ARG A 162 12.42 -1.53 3.97
N SER A 163 11.36 -2.24 3.61
CA SER A 163 11.42 -3.67 3.36
C SER A 163 12.14 -3.98 2.05
N ASN A 164 12.38 -5.27 1.79
CA ASN A 164 12.60 -5.75 0.43
C ASN A 164 11.43 -5.34 -0.48
N ASN A 165 11.74 -5.22 -1.77
CA ASN A 165 10.74 -5.10 -2.81
C ASN A 165 10.13 -6.48 -3.08
N ILE A 166 8.82 -6.52 -3.23
CA ILE A 166 8.10 -7.69 -3.75
C ILE A 166 7.45 -7.31 -5.08
N SER A 167 7.10 -8.30 -5.89
CA SER A 167 6.32 -8.10 -7.11
C SER A 167 4.85 -8.40 -6.82
N TYR A 168 3.94 -7.55 -7.26
CA TYR A 168 2.53 -7.91 -7.33
C TYR A 168 2.08 -7.99 -8.79
N ILE A 169 1.28 -9.01 -9.06
CA ILE A 169 0.68 -9.24 -10.36
C ILE A 169 -0.77 -8.80 -10.21
N SER A 170 -1.05 -7.57 -10.64
CA SER A 170 -2.43 -7.26 -11.03
C SER A 170 -2.64 -7.96 -12.35
N GLU A 171 -3.47 -8.99 -12.34
CA GLU A 171 -4.23 -9.30 -13.55
C GLU A 171 -4.81 -7.95 -13.94
N GLY A 172 -4.40 -7.43 -15.11
CA GLY A 172 -5.26 -6.45 -15.73
C GLY A 172 -6.61 -7.12 -15.73
N VAL A 173 -7.64 -6.44 -15.19
CA VAL A 173 -9.05 -6.86 -15.29
C VAL A 173 -9.13 -7.70 -16.54
N LYS A 174 -9.46 -9.00 -16.40
CA LYS A 174 -9.61 -9.91 -17.55
C LYS A 174 -10.02 -9.03 -18.71
N ASN A 175 -9.26 -9.05 -19.80
CA ASN A 175 -9.75 -8.48 -21.05
C ASN A 175 -11.07 -9.23 -21.37
N GLU A 176 -12.18 -8.92 -20.69
CA GLU A 176 -13.38 -8.43 -21.35
C GLU A 176 -12.79 -7.47 -22.35
N SER A 177 -12.62 -8.03 -23.56
CA SER A 177 -11.97 -7.43 -24.72
C SER A 177 -11.75 -5.94 -24.48
N GLN A 178 -10.50 -5.45 -24.47
CA GLN A 178 -10.27 -4.03 -24.75
C GLN A 178 -11.01 -3.77 -26.05
N GLU A 179 -12.25 -3.32 -25.92
CA GLU A 179 -13.14 -3.22 -27.03
C GLU A 179 -12.58 -2.01 -27.74
N THR A 180 -12.05 -2.29 -28.92
CA THR A 180 -11.48 -1.28 -29.77
C THR A 180 -12.60 -0.95 -30.73
N ILE A 181 -13.06 0.29 -30.65
CA ILE A 181 -13.99 0.79 -31.66
C ILE A 181 -13.17 1.18 -32.89
N GLU A 182 -13.63 0.75 -34.06
CA GLU A 182 -13.10 1.28 -35.32
C GLU A 182 -13.68 2.68 -35.51
N GLY A 183 -12.83 3.70 -35.34
CA GLY A 183 -13.29 5.08 -35.25
C GLY A 183 -12.20 6.09 -35.57
N ASN A 184 -12.59 7.36 -35.66
CA ASN A 184 -11.68 8.46 -35.91
C ASN A 184 -11.21 9.07 -34.58
N VAL A 185 -9.90 9.23 -34.43
CA VAL A 185 -9.34 10.00 -33.31
C VAL A 185 -9.66 11.47 -33.58
N ILE A 186 -10.52 12.06 -32.75
CA ILE A 186 -10.91 13.47 -32.84
C ILE A 186 -10.05 14.34 -31.91
N PHE A 187 -9.49 13.74 -30.87
CA PHE A 187 -8.58 14.41 -29.95
C PHE A 187 -7.39 13.55 -29.61
N ASN A 188 -6.21 14.16 -29.59
CA ASN A 188 -5.01 13.58 -29.02
C ASN A 188 -4.16 14.71 -28.44
N GLY A 189 -4.20 14.87 -27.13
CA GLY A 189 -3.55 15.98 -26.46
C GLY A 189 -3.76 16.02 -24.96
N THR A 190 -3.32 17.10 -24.34
CA THR A 190 -3.37 17.29 -22.90
C THR A 190 -4.70 17.86 -22.46
N ILE A 191 -5.27 17.31 -21.39
CA ILE A 191 -6.39 17.90 -20.63
C ILE A 191 -5.93 18.04 -19.18
N GLN A 192 -6.12 19.22 -18.59
CA GLN A 192 -5.71 19.49 -17.21
C GLN A 192 -6.83 19.12 -16.22
N VAL A 193 -6.46 18.91 -14.96
CA VAL A 193 -7.45 18.78 -13.89
C VAL A 193 -8.30 20.05 -13.82
N GLY A 194 -9.62 19.86 -13.79
CA GLY A 194 -10.62 20.92 -13.79
C GLY A 194 -11.22 21.21 -15.17
N ASP A 195 -10.51 20.86 -16.26
CA ASP A 195 -11.00 21.04 -17.62
C ASP A 195 -11.87 19.85 -18.07
N GLY A 196 -12.62 20.05 -19.14
CA GLY A 196 -13.40 19.00 -19.79
C GLY A 196 -13.13 18.93 -21.28
N TYR A 197 -13.52 17.81 -21.90
CA TYR A 197 -13.60 17.71 -23.35
C TYR A 197 -15.04 17.47 -23.78
N LEU A 198 -15.55 18.26 -24.73
CA LEU A 198 -16.92 18.17 -25.23
C LEU A 198 -16.95 17.43 -26.56
N VAL A 199 -17.77 16.37 -26.61
CA VAL A 199 -18.15 15.70 -27.86
C VAL A 199 -19.66 15.56 -27.86
N ASN A 200 -20.32 16.10 -28.89
CA ASN A 200 -21.77 16.19 -28.94
C ASN A 200 -22.32 16.92 -27.71
N ASP A 201 -23.12 16.24 -26.90
CA ASP A 201 -23.69 16.69 -25.64
C ASP A 201 -23.02 16.05 -24.41
N LEU A 202 -21.90 15.33 -24.63
CA LEU A 202 -21.13 14.66 -23.58
C LEU A 202 -19.89 15.47 -23.18
N ILE A 203 -19.73 15.69 -21.88
CA ILE A 203 -18.52 16.31 -21.31
C ILE A 203 -17.75 15.26 -20.53
N PHE A 204 -16.51 15.03 -20.94
CA PHE A 204 -15.52 14.24 -20.21
C PHE A 204 -14.74 15.16 -19.29
N ASN A 205 -15.21 15.34 -18.05
CA ASN A 205 -14.62 16.26 -17.10
C ASN A 205 -13.49 15.60 -16.30
N VAL A 206 -12.27 16.12 -16.41
CA VAL A 206 -11.10 15.57 -15.70
C VAL A 206 -11.10 16.10 -14.27
N ASN A 207 -11.59 15.29 -13.33
CA ASN A 207 -11.71 15.67 -11.93
C ASN A 207 -10.38 15.54 -11.18
N TYR A 208 -9.58 14.55 -11.55
CA TYR A 208 -8.34 14.25 -10.86
C TYR A 208 -7.36 13.51 -11.78
N VAL A 209 -6.07 13.80 -11.62
CA VAL A 209 -4.99 13.05 -12.26
C VAL A 209 -3.92 12.76 -11.21
N SER A 210 -3.62 11.49 -11.01
CA SER A 210 -2.45 11.09 -10.24
C SER A 210 -1.29 10.74 -11.17
N VAL A 211 -0.22 11.52 -11.04
CA VAL A 211 1.05 11.27 -11.74
C VAL A 211 1.78 10.09 -11.12
N GLY A 212 1.75 10.01 -9.79
CA GLY A 212 2.31 8.90 -9.05
C GLY A 212 1.61 7.60 -9.44
N THR A 213 0.31 7.45 -9.23
CA THR A 213 -0.37 6.17 -9.48
C THR A 213 -0.81 5.98 -10.94
N LYS A 214 -0.49 6.93 -11.84
CA LYS A 214 -0.70 6.86 -13.29
C LYS A 214 -2.16 6.59 -13.68
N TYR A 215 -3.09 7.31 -13.07
CA TYR A 215 -4.51 7.25 -13.42
C TYR A 215 -5.16 8.63 -13.47
N ALA A 216 -6.32 8.70 -14.11
CA ALA A 216 -7.22 9.84 -14.06
C ALA A 216 -8.63 9.42 -13.62
N THR A 217 -9.30 10.30 -12.88
CA THR A 217 -10.73 10.19 -12.59
C THR A 217 -11.47 11.17 -13.49
N ILE A 218 -12.40 10.68 -14.29
CA ILE A 218 -13.23 11.46 -15.21
C ILE A 218 -14.69 11.32 -14.81
N ALA A 219 -15.41 12.43 -14.68
CA ALA A 219 -16.86 12.41 -14.63
C ALA A 219 -17.42 12.70 -16.02
N VAL A 220 -18.33 11.85 -16.48
CA VAL A 220 -19.01 12.04 -17.76
C VAL A 220 -20.38 12.64 -17.51
N TYR A 221 -20.67 13.74 -18.19
CA TYR A 221 -21.95 14.44 -18.09
C TYR A 221 -22.66 14.43 -19.43
N GLN A 222 -23.98 14.32 -19.41
CA GLN A 222 -24.86 14.59 -20.55
C GLN A 222 -25.79 15.73 -20.16
N GLY A 223 -25.54 16.93 -20.71
CA GLY A 223 -26.14 18.15 -20.16
C GLY A 223 -25.69 18.38 -18.71
N GLU A 224 -26.64 18.64 -17.81
CA GLU A 224 -26.38 18.86 -16.37
C GLU A 224 -26.29 17.56 -15.53
N GLU A 225 -26.59 16.40 -16.13
CA GLU A 225 -26.62 15.12 -15.42
C GLU A 225 -25.30 14.36 -15.54
N ARG A 226 -24.75 13.92 -14.40
CA ARG A 226 -23.60 13.02 -14.38
C ARG A 226 -24.06 11.60 -14.67
N ILE A 227 -23.69 11.07 -15.83
CA ILE A 227 -24.09 9.73 -16.28
C ILE A 227 -23.09 8.65 -15.88
N GLU A 228 -21.82 8.99 -15.69
CA GLU A 228 -20.77 8.02 -15.34
C GLU A 228 -19.61 8.66 -14.56
N GLU A 229 -18.93 7.86 -13.74
CA GLU A 229 -17.65 8.21 -13.11
C GLU A 229 -16.63 7.11 -13.43
N ILE A 230 -15.54 7.50 -14.11
CA ILE A 230 -14.54 6.62 -14.70
C ILE A 230 -13.23 6.80 -13.94
N LYS A 231 -12.61 5.69 -13.51
CA LYS A 231 -11.20 5.65 -13.12
C LYS A 231 -10.41 4.90 -14.18
N ILE A 232 -9.58 5.59 -14.95
CA ILE A 232 -8.82 5.04 -16.08
C ILE A 232 -7.32 5.12 -15.79
N TYR A 233 -6.59 4.01 -15.94
CA TYR A 233 -5.13 4.01 -15.81
C TYR A 233 -4.43 4.27 -17.14
N GLU A 234 -3.17 4.69 -17.07
CA GLU A 234 -2.28 4.83 -18.21
C GLU A 234 -2.27 3.57 -19.09
N GLY A 235 -2.52 3.76 -20.39
CA GLY A 235 -2.61 2.71 -21.39
C GLY A 235 -4.01 2.10 -21.56
N GLU A 236 -4.95 2.35 -20.65
CA GLU A 236 -6.31 1.81 -20.73
C GLU A 236 -7.20 2.60 -21.66
N THR A 237 -8.27 1.95 -22.11
CA THR A 237 -9.32 2.56 -22.90
C THR A 237 -10.66 2.22 -22.27
N HIS A 238 -11.49 3.23 -22.07
CA HIS A 238 -12.86 3.10 -21.57
C HIS A 238 -13.82 3.54 -22.67
N ILE A 239 -14.88 2.77 -22.91
CA ILE A 239 -15.91 3.13 -23.89
C ILE A 239 -17.14 3.62 -23.16
N VAL A 240 -17.55 4.83 -23.50
CA VAL A 240 -18.79 5.43 -23.03
C VAL A 240 -19.90 5.17 -24.03
N TYR A 241 -21.05 4.79 -23.49
CA TYR A 241 -22.30 4.53 -24.20
C TYR A 241 -23.34 5.57 -23.79
N SER A 242 -23.90 6.29 -24.75
CA SER A 242 -25.02 7.20 -24.53
C SER A 242 -26.04 7.04 -25.66
N GLU A 243 -27.33 7.10 -25.32
CA GLU A 243 -28.39 7.00 -26.31
C GLU A 243 -28.27 8.13 -27.34
N ASN A 244 -28.42 7.78 -28.62
CA ASN A 244 -28.32 8.71 -29.76
C ASN A 244 -26.92 9.29 -30.02
N ASN A 245 -25.89 8.83 -29.30
CA ASN A 245 -24.50 9.17 -29.55
C ASN A 245 -23.73 7.97 -30.13
N PRO A 246 -22.73 8.21 -31.01
CA PRO A 246 -21.76 7.18 -31.35
C PRO A 246 -21.00 6.76 -30.09
N ARG A 247 -20.48 5.53 -30.07
CA ARG A 247 -19.63 5.08 -28.97
C ARG A 247 -18.35 5.91 -28.96
N ILE A 248 -17.93 6.33 -27.77
CA ILE A 248 -16.74 7.16 -27.59
C ILE A 248 -15.75 6.40 -26.73
N ALA A 249 -14.57 6.16 -27.27
CA ALA A 249 -13.46 5.55 -26.55
C ALA A 249 -12.54 6.66 -26.01
N LEU A 250 -12.39 6.69 -24.70
CA LEU A 250 -11.44 7.53 -23.98
C LEU A 250 -10.23 6.69 -23.58
N LYS A 251 -9.03 7.12 -23.98
CA LYS A 251 -7.77 6.47 -23.60
C LYS A 251 -6.87 7.46 -22.86
N LEU A 252 -6.37 7.05 -21.69
CA LEU A 252 -5.29 7.77 -21.00
C LEU A 252 -3.94 7.26 -21.54
N ILE A 253 -3.16 8.15 -22.15
CA ILE A 253 -1.88 7.83 -22.77
C ILE A 253 -0.75 7.88 -21.74
N ASP A 254 -0.67 8.97 -20.98
CA ASP A 254 0.28 9.20 -19.90
C ASP A 254 -0.25 10.26 -18.92
N THR A 255 0.38 10.35 -17.75
CA THR A 255 0.16 11.40 -16.76
C THR A 255 1.47 12.13 -16.48
N PHE A 256 1.40 13.44 -16.20
CA PHE A 256 2.58 14.24 -15.90
C PHE A 256 2.26 15.47 -15.05
N GLU A 257 3.26 15.92 -14.29
CA GLU A 257 3.16 17.15 -13.50
C GLU A 257 3.52 18.36 -14.38
N GLY A 258 2.52 19.21 -14.66
CA GLY A 258 2.68 20.57 -15.16
C GLY A 258 2.40 21.59 -14.05
N GLY A 259 2.10 22.86 -14.41
CA GLY A 259 1.59 23.84 -13.45
C GLY A 259 0.32 23.37 -12.70
N SER A 260 -0.42 22.46 -13.33
CA SER A 260 -1.53 21.67 -12.80
C SER A 260 -1.27 20.19 -13.16
N SER A 261 -1.69 19.23 -12.33
CA SER A 261 -1.69 17.81 -12.72
C SER A 261 -2.50 17.63 -14.01
N SER A 262 -1.93 16.91 -14.99
CA SER A 262 -2.50 16.79 -16.34
C SER A 262 -2.28 15.38 -16.90
N GLY A 263 -3.13 14.97 -17.84
CA GLY A 263 -2.96 13.74 -18.60
C GLY A 263 -3.03 13.98 -20.10
N ASN A 264 -2.30 13.18 -20.88
CA ASN A 264 -2.55 13.12 -22.32
C ASN A 264 -3.64 12.08 -22.59
N PHE A 265 -4.68 12.50 -23.30
CA PHE A 265 -5.81 11.67 -23.65
C PHE A 265 -5.94 11.52 -25.16
N SER A 266 -6.41 10.35 -25.60
CA SER A 266 -6.93 10.14 -26.94
C SER A 266 -8.43 9.90 -26.86
N ILE A 267 -9.20 10.64 -27.66
CA ILE A 267 -10.65 10.45 -27.78
C ILE A 267 -10.93 9.99 -29.20
N THR A 268 -11.49 8.79 -29.31
CA THR A 268 -11.87 8.16 -30.57
C THR A 268 -13.38 8.04 -30.61
N VAL A 269 -13.99 8.42 -31.73
CA VAL A 269 -15.43 8.27 -31.96
C VAL A 269 -15.66 7.19 -33.00
N GLU A 270 -16.55 6.25 -32.69
CA GLU A 270 -16.91 5.14 -33.57
C GLU A 270 -17.43 5.65 -34.92
N ASN A 271 -17.00 4.99 -36.00
CA ASN A 271 -17.57 5.21 -37.32
C ASN A 271 -19.03 4.76 -37.35
N SER A 272 -19.95 5.72 -37.32
CA SER A 272 -21.39 5.46 -37.37
C SER A 272 -22.11 6.47 -38.26
N ASN A 273 -23.41 6.28 -38.47
CA ASN A 273 -24.26 7.24 -39.17
C ASN A 273 -24.76 8.38 -38.27
N LEU A 274 -24.36 8.40 -36.99
CA LEU A 274 -24.74 9.43 -36.04
C LEU A 274 -23.85 10.67 -36.22
N PRO A 275 -24.39 11.88 -35.99
CA PRO A 275 -23.60 13.10 -36.07
C PRO A 275 -22.52 13.14 -34.98
N VAL A 276 -21.39 13.76 -35.34
CA VAL A 276 -20.26 14.03 -34.44
C VAL A 276 -19.97 15.52 -34.48
N HIS A 277 -20.03 16.15 -33.31
CA HIS A 277 -19.70 17.54 -33.06
C HIS A 277 -18.54 17.55 -32.08
N ASP A 278 -17.36 17.91 -32.60
CA ASP A 278 -16.18 18.10 -31.79
C ASP A 278 -16.22 19.49 -31.15
N GLY A 279 -16.48 19.54 -29.84
CA GLY A 279 -16.56 20.78 -29.06
C GLY A 279 -15.20 21.25 -28.53
N GLY A 280 -14.18 20.37 -28.52
CA GLY A 280 -12.86 20.67 -28.00
C GLY A 280 -12.78 20.74 -26.47
N ILE A 281 -11.68 21.33 -25.99
CA ILE A 281 -11.44 21.54 -24.55
C ILE A 281 -12.31 22.68 -24.02
N ILE A 282 -12.92 22.46 -22.86
CA ILE A 282 -13.63 23.45 -22.07
C ILE A 282 -12.79 23.76 -20.83
N ASP A 283 -12.19 24.96 -20.80
CA ASP A 283 -11.46 25.45 -19.63
C ASP A 283 -12.41 25.57 -18.42
N GLY A 284 -12.06 24.90 -17.31
CA GLY A 284 -12.93 24.80 -16.12
C GLY A 284 -14.11 23.83 -16.26
N GLY A 285 -14.21 23.14 -17.40
CA GLY A 285 -15.03 21.95 -17.60
C GLY A 285 -16.52 22.14 -17.32
N PHE A 286 -17.12 21.14 -16.67
CA PHE A 286 -18.55 21.15 -16.30
C PHE A 286 -18.93 22.39 -15.47
N TYR A 287 -18.08 22.78 -14.51
CA TYR A 287 -18.36 23.93 -13.64
C TYR A 287 -18.46 25.22 -14.44
N ALA A 288 -17.56 25.42 -15.40
CA ALA A 288 -17.59 26.59 -16.25
C ALA A 288 -18.81 26.63 -17.19
N MET A 289 -19.26 25.47 -17.67
CA MET A 289 -20.35 25.37 -18.63
C MET A 289 -21.74 25.46 -18.00
N TYR A 290 -21.94 24.96 -16.78
CA TYR A 290 -23.28 24.81 -16.19
C TYR A 290 -23.47 25.41 -14.79
N LEU A 291 -22.40 25.80 -14.08
CA LEU A 291 -22.48 26.25 -12.69
C LEU A 291 -22.00 27.70 -12.46
N ASN A 292 -21.61 28.41 -13.52
CA ASN A 292 -21.12 29.79 -13.47
C ASN A 292 -22.17 30.87 -13.80
N ASP A 293 -23.46 30.51 -13.81
CA ASP A 293 -24.60 31.45 -13.94
C ASP A 293 -25.04 32.05 -12.58
#